data_AF-D3D833-F1
#
_entry.id   AF-D3D833-F1
#
_cell.length_a   1.000
_cell.length_b   1.000
_cell.length_c   1.000
_cell.angle_alpha   90.00
_cell.angle_beta   90.00
_cell.angle_gamma   90.00
#
_symmetry.space_group_name_H-M   'P 1'
#
loop_
_entity.id
_entity.type
_entity.pdbx_description
1 polymer ?
#
loop_
_entity_poly.entity_id
_entity_poly.type
_entity_poly.pdbx_seq_one_letter_code
_entity_poly.pdbx_strand_id
1 'polypeptide(L)'
;MRTALLGVVADRTGYPAEMIDTGMDLEADLGVDSIKRVQILGALQEHFPTLPAVGPERLAEMRTLDHITDHVLTSLTSAASSTSTASTTGPATATANGTATTTVSPDAVRTALLGVVADRTGYPAEMIDTGMDLEADLGVDSIKRVQILGALQEHFPTLPAVGPERLAEMRTLDHITDHVLTSLTGPIGPSAGALDPVTPAAAESLDAGAPLPRRRVELVATAPVDVLDDAPFGSDPVAVVVDASATGTDAATLAALDEELVGRGFTVRTVRLPAGPPAAAGGTEPGTDTAEEPADPLDEWDAAAVESALTDAFGAVETADLCLLLVGTPAGPDEGSGWTDGIRRLADAVLVAKHAAGPLRRAAARGDRAAFLTITRLDGGLGLRGPEPAVQRLVGGVSGVVKTLAREETSLFCRALDVDPAVAPADLARIALTELWDAAVDLLEVGVDPAGTRWTVRPGPFGASPATATADRDLETASIDDGEVTKLSPQDTVIVTGGGRGVTADCVRALAARVPAHFVLLGRTEADADPAWAQGVADAALLGAAAADLA
;
A
#
# COMPACT_ATOMS: atom_id res chain seq x y z
N MET A 1 25.02 -4.34 30.87
CA MET A 1 24.01 -4.96 29.99
C MET A 1 22.59 -4.59 30.42
N ARG A 2 22.11 -4.97 31.61
CA ARG A 2 20.75 -4.61 32.08
C ARG A 2 20.45 -3.10 32.02
N THR A 3 21.37 -2.24 32.47
CA THR A 3 21.23 -0.78 32.37
C THR A 3 21.20 -0.28 30.92
N ALA A 4 21.95 -0.91 30.01
CA ALA A 4 21.96 -0.54 28.60
C ALA A 4 20.67 -1.01 27.89
N LEU A 5 20.17 -2.20 28.24
CA LEU A 5 18.89 -2.71 27.76
C LEU A 5 17.73 -1.80 28.21
N LEU A 6 17.70 -1.38 29.47
CA LEU A 6 16.68 -0.44 29.98
C LEU A 6 16.75 0.91 29.26
N GLY A 7 17.95 1.44 28.99
CA GLY A 7 18.14 2.67 28.22
C GLY A 7 17.61 2.54 26.78
N VAL A 8 17.97 1.45 26.09
CA VAL A 8 17.50 1.19 24.72
C VAL A 8 15.98 1.02 24.67
N VAL A 9 15.37 0.37 25.68
CA VAL A 9 13.91 0.21 25.75
C VAL A 9 13.24 1.55 26.02
N ALA A 10 13.79 2.36 26.93
CA ALA A 10 13.29 3.72 27.20
C ALA A 10 13.30 4.59 25.93
N ASP A 11 14.42 4.61 25.21
CA ASP A 11 14.58 5.40 23.98
C ASP A 11 13.63 4.95 22.87
N ARG A 12 13.31 3.65 22.79
CA ARG A 12 12.44 3.08 21.74
C ARG A 12 10.96 3.06 22.08
N THR A 13 10.60 3.11 23.35
CA THR A 13 9.20 3.12 23.81
C THR A 13 8.72 4.50 24.23
N GLY A 14 9.64 5.43 24.52
CA GLY A 14 9.32 6.76 25.06
C GLY A 14 9.01 6.76 26.56
N TYR A 15 9.06 5.61 27.24
CA TYR A 15 8.91 5.54 28.70
C TYR A 15 10.18 6.03 29.40
N PRO A 16 10.07 6.82 30.49
CA PRO A 16 11.22 7.12 31.35
C PRO A 16 11.85 5.83 31.88
N ALA A 17 13.17 5.73 31.87
CA ALA A 17 13.88 4.52 32.28
C ALA A 17 13.57 4.08 33.73
N GLU A 18 13.17 5.02 34.59
CA GLU A 18 12.72 4.78 35.96
C GLU A 18 11.34 4.13 36.08
N MET A 19 10.55 4.13 35.01
CA MET A 19 9.22 3.48 34.95
C MET A 19 9.25 2.07 34.37
N ILE A 20 10.41 1.60 33.90
CA ILE A 20 10.56 0.30 33.23
C ILE A 20 11.17 -0.71 34.23
N ASP A 21 10.39 -1.72 34.61
CA ASP A 21 10.85 -2.85 35.42
C ASP A 21 11.24 -4.04 34.51
N THR A 22 12.24 -4.83 34.91
CA THR A 22 12.72 -5.97 34.12
C THR A 22 11.74 -7.15 34.08
N GLY A 23 10.79 -7.19 35.02
CA GLY A 23 9.70 -8.17 35.06
C GLY A 23 8.47 -7.81 34.23
N MET A 24 8.41 -6.60 33.64
CA MET A 24 7.28 -6.18 32.79
C MET A 24 7.21 -6.98 31.49
N ASP A 25 5.99 -7.24 31.04
CA ASP A 25 5.72 -7.89 29.77
C ASP A 25 5.97 -6.90 28.62
N LEU A 26 6.79 -7.31 27.66
CA LEU A 26 7.19 -6.50 26.52
C LEU A 26 5.99 -6.09 25.66
N GLU A 27 4.99 -6.95 25.49
CA GLU A 27 3.81 -6.65 24.68
C GLU A 27 2.73 -5.94 25.48
N ALA A 28 2.37 -6.53 26.62
CA ALA A 28 1.18 -6.13 27.37
C ALA A 28 1.41 -4.87 28.22
N ASP A 29 2.61 -4.69 28.77
CA ASP A 29 2.91 -3.57 29.67
C ASP A 29 3.67 -2.44 28.96
N LEU A 30 4.54 -2.77 28.00
CA LEU A 30 5.46 -1.80 27.36
C LEU A 30 5.14 -1.51 25.88
N GLY A 31 4.14 -2.17 25.28
CA GLY A 31 3.73 -1.92 23.89
C GLY A 31 4.82 -2.20 22.85
N VAL A 32 5.73 -3.12 23.16
CA VAL A 32 6.85 -3.56 22.33
C VAL A 32 6.40 -4.74 21.46
N ASP A 33 5.99 -4.40 20.24
CA ASP A 33 5.69 -5.34 19.15
C ASP A 33 6.95 -6.06 18.62
N SER A 34 6.75 -7.01 17.71
CA SER A 34 7.83 -7.80 17.11
C SER A 34 8.89 -6.97 16.38
N ILE A 35 8.51 -5.80 15.83
CA ILE A 35 9.43 -4.89 15.13
C ILE A 35 10.30 -4.15 16.14
N LYS A 36 9.69 -3.58 17.18
CA LYS A 36 10.40 -2.88 18.26
C LYS A 36 11.31 -3.82 19.04
N ARG A 37 10.93 -5.10 19.23
CA ARG A 37 11.81 -6.11 19.87
C ARG A 37 13.09 -6.35 19.08
N VAL A 38 12.99 -6.45 17.76
CA VAL A 38 14.15 -6.60 16.86
C VAL A 38 15.03 -5.35 16.92
N GLN A 39 14.43 -4.16 16.91
CA GLN A 39 15.16 -2.89 17.03
C GLN A 39 15.91 -2.75 18.36
N ILE A 40 15.28 -3.14 19.48
CA ILE A 40 15.90 -3.11 20.82
C ILE A 40 17.09 -4.06 20.86
N LEU A 41 17.00 -5.25 20.26
CA LEU A 41 18.11 -6.20 20.24
C LEU A 41 19.22 -5.77 19.28
N GLY A 42 18.89 -5.19 18.12
CA GLY A 42 19.86 -4.61 17.20
C GLY A 42 20.67 -3.49 17.86
N ALA A 43 20.00 -2.56 18.52
CA ALA A 43 20.66 -1.51 19.29
C ALA A 43 21.50 -2.07 20.46
N LEU A 44 21.07 -3.17 21.09
CA LEU A 44 21.89 -3.86 22.11
C LEU A 44 23.12 -4.54 21.51
N GLN A 45 23.03 -5.10 20.30
CA GLN A 45 24.14 -5.73 19.58
C GLN A 45 25.16 -4.69 19.08
N GLU A 46 24.71 -3.50 18.69
CA GLU A 46 25.59 -2.36 18.40
C GLU A 46 26.41 -1.96 19.65
N HIS A 47 25.78 -1.96 20.83
CA HIS A 47 26.45 -1.69 22.10
C HIS A 47 27.33 -2.85 22.59
N PHE A 48 27.00 -4.09 22.21
CA PHE A 48 27.72 -5.30 22.60
C PHE A 48 27.97 -6.21 21.37
N PRO A 49 29.00 -5.93 20.56
CA PRO A 49 29.23 -6.62 19.27
C PRO A 49 29.58 -8.11 19.39
N THR A 50 29.86 -8.59 20.61
CA THR A 50 30.16 -9.99 20.91
C THR A 50 28.91 -10.83 21.18
N LEU A 51 27.71 -10.24 21.06
CA LEU A 51 26.45 -10.95 21.26
C LEU A 51 26.11 -11.82 20.06
N PRO A 52 25.73 -13.09 20.27
CA PRO A 52 25.26 -13.94 19.17
C PRO A 52 23.93 -13.44 18.62
N ALA A 53 23.73 -13.59 17.31
CA ALA A 53 22.46 -13.28 16.65
C ALA A 53 21.34 -14.19 17.18
N VAL A 54 20.19 -13.60 17.53
CA VAL A 54 19.00 -14.31 18.00
C VAL A 54 17.98 -14.34 16.87
N GLY A 55 17.51 -15.54 16.49
CA GLY A 55 16.51 -15.71 15.43
C GLY A 55 15.10 -15.24 15.83
N PRO A 56 14.23 -14.94 14.85
CA PRO A 56 12.91 -14.37 15.07
C PRO A 56 11.97 -15.29 15.86
N GLU A 57 12.11 -16.62 15.73
CA GLU A 57 11.25 -17.56 16.48
C GLU A 57 11.51 -17.48 17.99
N ARG A 58 12.77 -17.26 18.40
CA ARG A 58 13.13 -17.15 19.82
C ARG A 58 12.82 -15.78 20.42
N LEU A 59 12.86 -14.74 19.60
CA LEU A 59 12.39 -13.39 19.97
C LEU A 59 10.91 -13.35 20.32
N ALA A 60 10.08 -14.18 19.67
CA ALA A 60 8.66 -14.29 19.97
C ALA A 60 8.37 -15.00 21.32
N GLU A 61 9.24 -15.90 21.76
CA GLU A 61 9.10 -16.64 23.03
C GLU A 61 9.47 -15.80 24.26
N MET A 62 10.25 -14.74 24.07
CA MET A 62 10.81 -13.92 25.15
C MET A 62 9.87 -12.78 25.52
N ARG A 63 9.04 -13.01 26.54
CA ARG A 63 8.01 -12.06 26.98
C ARG A 63 8.49 -10.92 27.89
N THR A 64 9.61 -11.05 28.59
CA THR A 64 10.10 -10.03 29.54
C THR A 64 11.54 -9.63 29.27
N LEU A 65 11.98 -8.47 29.78
CA LEU A 65 13.37 -8.01 29.69
C LEU A 65 14.34 -8.94 30.44
N ASP A 66 13.87 -9.62 31.49
CA ASP A 66 14.67 -10.65 32.18
C ASP A 66 14.89 -11.87 31.30
N HIS A 67 13.93 -12.29 30.47
CA HIS A 67 14.15 -13.37 29.49
C HIS A 67 15.22 -12.99 28.45
N ILE A 68 15.26 -11.71 28.02
CA ILE A 68 16.33 -11.18 27.14
C ILE A 68 17.69 -11.22 27.81
N THR A 69 17.76 -10.81 29.07
CA THR A 69 19.01 -10.78 29.83
C THR A 69 19.56 -12.20 30.08
N ASP A 70 18.69 -13.13 30.48
CA ASP A 70 19.07 -14.52 30.80
C ASP A 70 19.49 -15.31 29.56
N HIS A 71 18.80 -15.11 28.42
CA HIS A 71 19.17 -15.78 27.19
C HIS A 71 20.55 -15.34 26.70
N VAL A 72 20.82 -14.04 26.71
CA VAL A 72 22.11 -13.49 26.33
C VAL A 72 23.23 -14.02 27.24
N LEU A 73 23.01 -14.04 28.55
CA LEU A 73 23.98 -14.55 29.52
C LEU A 73 24.28 -16.05 29.31
N THR A 74 23.23 -16.84 29.03
CA THR A 74 23.33 -18.27 28.71
C THR A 74 24.07 -18.52 27.40
N SER A 75 23.89 -17.63 26.42
CA SER A 75 24.54 -17.74 25.11
C SER A 75 26.03 -17.39 25.20
N LEU A 76 26.38 -16.39 26.00
CA LEU A 76 27.79 -16.03 26.27
C LEU A 76 28.53 -17.13 27.04
N THR A 77 27.85 -17.84 27.95
CA THR A 77 28.44 -18.98 28.67
C THR A 77 28.55 -20.24 27.79
N SER A 78 27.66 -20.45 26.83
CA SER A 78 27.78 -21.52 25.83
C SER A 78 28.87 -21.27 24.78
N ALA A 79 29.04 -20.02 24.34
CA ALA A 79 30.10 -19.64 23.41
C ALA A 79 31.51 -19.80 24.02
N ALA A 80 31.66 -19.57 25.33
CA ALA A 80 32.91 -19.80 26.05
C ALA A 80 33.29 -21.29 26.18
N SER A 81 32.35 -22.21 25.97
CA SER A 81 32.55 -23.66 26.16
C SER A 81 32.90 -24.42 24.87
N SER A 82 33.00 -23.73 23.72
CA SER A 82 33.11 -24.35 22.39
C SER A 82 34.40 -24.04 21.61
N THR A 83 35.49 -23.63 22.28
CA THR A 83 36.82 -23.50 21.67
C THR A 83 37.77 -24.63 22.11
N SER A 84 37.78 -25.75 21.38
CA SER A 84 38.90 -26.71 21.36
C SER A 84 38.99 -27.43 20.02
N THR A 85 40.23 -27.69 19.56
CA THR A 85 40.72 -28.36 18.31
C THR A 85 40.54 -27.63 16.97
N ALA A 86 41.49 -27.59 16.01
CA ALA A 86 42.93 -27.93 15.85
C ALA A 86 43.36 -27.24 14.51
N SER A 87 44.41 -26.39 14.44
CA SER A 87 45.84 -26.67 14.19
C SER A 87 46.33 -26.79 12.71
N THR A 88 47.17 -25.81 12.30
CA THR A 88 48.42 -25.83 11.44
C THR A 88 48.36 -26.21 9.94
N THR A 89 48.95 -25.50 8.96
CA THR A 89 50.35 -25.01 8.74
C THR A 89 50.35 -24.01 7.52
N GLY A 90 51.01 -22.84 7.51
CA GLY A 90 52.42 -22.59 7.11
C GLY A 90 52.53 -21.62 5.88
N PRO A 91 53.63 -20.86 5.64
CA PRO A 91 53.54 -19.37 5.55
C PRO A 91 54.06 -18.66 4.26
N ALA A 92 53.61 -17.39 4.12
CA ALA A 92 54.21 -16.16 3.59
C ALA A 92 55.20 -16.12 2.39
N THR A 93 54.92 -15.24 1.41
CA THR A 93 55.88 -14.23 0.89
C THR A 93 55.18 -13.04 0.22
N ALA A 94 55.70 -11.83 0.48
CA ALA A 94 55.30 -10.56 -0.13
C ALA A 94 55.93 -10.35 -1.52
N THR A 95 55.32 -9.53 -2.39
CA THR A 95 55.88 -8.27 -2.95
C THR A 95 54.96 -7.69 -4.06
N ALA A 96 54.93 -6.36 -4.05
CA ALA A 96 54.16 -5.37 -4.78
C ALA A 96 54.14 -5.40 -6.33
N ASN A 97 53.06 -4.78 -6.81
CA ASN A 97 52.87 -3.91 -7.99
C ASN A 97 52.77 -4.51 -9.40
N GLY A 98 51.58 -4.28 -9.99
CA GLY A 98 51.44 -3.90 -11.39
C GLY A 98 50.15 -4.35 -12.07
N THR A 99 49.34 -3.36 -12.49
CA THR A 99 48.27 -3.44 -13.52
C THR A 99 46.88 -3.91 -13.05
N ALA A 100 46.06 -2.98 -12.54
CA ALA A 100 44.62 -3.20 -12.42
C ALA A 100 43.94 -2.87 -13.75
N THR A 101 43.76 -3.89 -14.59
CA THR A 101 42.59 -3.96 -15.48
C THR A 101 41.36 -3.90 -14.58
N THR A 102 40.41 -2.99 -14.84
CA THR A 102 39.15 -2.91 -14.09
C THR A 102 38.30 -4.15 -14.39
N THR A 103 38.65 -5.28 -13.78
CA THR A 103 37.79 -6.45 -13.70
C THR A 103 36.81 -6.19 -12.57
N VAL A 104 35.54 -5.98 -12.90
CA VAL A 104 34.44 -5.93 -11.92
C VAL A 104 34.46 -7.25 -11.14
N SER A 105 34.73 -7.20 -9.83
CA SER A 105 34.72 -8.41 -9.00
C SER A 105 33.28 -8.81 -8.67
N PRO A 106 32.95 -10.12 -8.62
CA PRO A 106 31.63 -10.60 -8.24
C PRO A 106 31.15 -10.06 -6.89
N ASP A 107 32.08 -9.94 -5.92
CA ASP A 107 31.80 -9.41 -4.60
C ASP A 107 31.41 -7.92 -4.64
N ALA A 108 32.02 -7.12 -5.53
CA ALA A 108 31.69 -5.70 -5.65
C ALA A 108 30.27 -5.49 -6.21
N VAL A 109 29.83 -6.34 -7.15
CA VAL A 109 28.46 -6.30 -7.67
C VAL A 109 27.46 -6.73 -6.59
N ARG A 110 27.78 -7.79 -5.84
CA ARG A 110 26.94 -8.30 -4.75
C ARG A 110 26.78 -7.25 -3.64
N THR A 111 27.86 -6.62 -3.21
CA THR A 111 27.82 -5.55 -2.20
C THR A 111 27.03 -4.33 -2.68
N ALA A 112 27.21 -3.91 -3.93
CA ALA A 112 26.47 -2.78 -4.49
C ALA A 112 24.96 -3.09 -4.60
N LEU A 113 24.61 -4.31 -5.05
CA LEU A 113 23.22 -4.73 -5.15
C LEU A 113 22.55 -4.78 -3.77
N LEU A 114 23.22 -5.33 -2.74
CA LEU A 114 22.71 -5.36 -1.37
C LEU A 114 22.50 -3.95 -0.81
N GLY A 115 23.44 -3.03 -1.04
CA GLY A 115 23.30 -1.63 -0.62
C GLY A 115 22.11 -0.94 -1.29
N VAL A 116 21.95 -1.08 -2.61
CA VAL A 116 20.82 -0.50 -3.35
C VAL A 116 19.49 -1.08 -2.88
N VAL A 117 19.42 -2.37 -2.56
CA VAL A 117 18.19 -3.01 -2.07
C VAL A 117 17.88 -2.54 -0.65
N ALA A 118 18.90 -2.45 0.22
CA ALA A 118 18.76 -1.90 1.57
C ALA A 118 18.22 -0.46 1.54
N ASP A 119 18.80 0.39 0.71
CA ASP A 119 18.39 1.80 0.57
C ASP A 119 16.95 1.94 0.06
N ARG A 120 16.49 1.00 -0.79
CA ARG A 120 15.17 1.04 -1.42
C ARG A 120 14.08 0.34 -0.61
N THR A 121 14.42 -0.61 0.24
CA THR A 121 13.48 -1.38 1.06
C THR A 121 13.43 -0.92 2.52
N GLY A 122 14.50 -0.27 3.00
CA GLY A 122 14.66 0.11 4.40
C GLY A 122 15.12 -1.04 5.29
N TYR A 123 15.41 -2.23 4.75
CA TYR A 123 16.03 -3.32 5.49
C TYR A 123 17.54 -3.05 5.66
N PRO A 124 18.13 -3.31 6.84
CA PRO A 124 19.58 -3.32 7.00
C PRO A 124 20.22 -4.33 6.03
N ALA A 125 21.36 -3.98 5.42
CA ALA A 125 22.01 -4.82 4.41
C ALA A 125 22.39 -6.22 4.94
N GLU A 126 22.61 -6.34 6.26
CA GLU A 126 22.89 -7.58 6.97
C GLU A 126 21.66 -8.49 7.20
N MET A 127 20.44 -7.97 7.03
CA MET A 127 19.20 -8.73 7.10
C MET A 127 18.74 -9.26 5.72
N ILE A 128 19.36 -8.79 4.64
CA ILE A 128 19.00 -9.15 3.28
C ILE A 128 19.86 -10.34 2.86
N ASP A 129 19.27 -11.54 2.86
CA ASP A 129 19.90 -12.73 2.29
C ASP A 129 19.75 -12.71 0.75
N THR A 130 20.79 -13.12 0.03
CA THR A 130 20.77 -13.14 -1.43
C THR A 130 19.82 -14.18 -2.02
N GLY A 131 19.41 -15.17 -1.22
CA GLY A 131 18.41 -16.17 -1.57
C GLY A 131 16.95 -15.75 -1.31
N MET A 132 16.69 -14.61 -0.66
CA MET A 132 15.33 -14.12 -0.39
C MET A 132 14.58 -13.78 -1.67
N ASP A 133 13.27 -14.05 -1.66
CA ASP A 133 12.37 -13.66 -2.74
C ASP A 133 12.15 -12.14 -2.71
N LEU A 134 12.46 -11.50 -3.84
CA LEU A 134 12.39 -10.06 -4.02
C LEU A 134 10.99 -9.52 -3.75
N GLU A 135 9.92 -10.23 -4.14
CA GLU A 135 8.55 -9.75 -3.96
C GLU A 135 7.92 -10.26 -2.66
N ALA A 136 8.05 -11.56 -2.39
CA ALA A 136 7.40 -12.18 -1.24
C ALA A 136 8.09 -11.84 0.10
N ASP A 137 9.42 -11.74 0.12
CA ASP A 137 10.18 -11.53 1.36
C ASP A 137 10.63 -10.06 1.53
N LEU A 138 11.00 -9.40 0.43
CA LEU A 138 11.59 -8.05 0.46
C LEU A 138 10.65 -6.93 -0.04
N GLY A 139 9.44 -7.25 -0.50
CA GLY A 139 8.46 -6.26 -0.96
C GLY A 139 8.92 -5.41 -2.17
N VAL A 140 9.83 -5.95 -2.97
CA VAL A 140 10.39 -5.38 -4.20
C VAL A 140 9.51 -5.78 -5.40
N ASP A 141 8.55 -4.91 -5.70
CA ASP A 141 7.68 -4.99 -6.87
C ASP A 141 8.43 -4.76 -8.20
N SER A 142 7.73 -4.98 -9.32
CA SER A 142 8.27 -4.80 -10.68
C SER A 142 8.83 -3.39 -10.96
N ILE A 143 8.32 -2.34 -10.32
CA ILE A 143 8.79 -0.95 -10.47
C ILE A 143 10.09 -0.77 -9.69
N LYS A 144 10.13 -1.22 -8.44
CA LYS A 144 11.34 -1.17 -7.59
C LYS A 144 12.47 -2.02 -8.17
N ARG A 145 12.18 -3.16 -8.81
CA ARG A 145 13.20 -3.99 -9.50
C ARG A 145 13.89 -3.22 -10.63
N VAL A 146 13.12 -2.50 -11.46
CA VAL A 146 13.67 -1.66 -12.53
C VAL A 146 14.54 -0.53 -11.95
N GLN A 147 14.11 0.08 -10.84
CA GLN A 147 14.87 1.12 -10.15
C GLN A 147 16.17 0.61 -9.52
N ILE A 148 16.16 -0.56 -8.88
CA ILE A 148 17.34 -1.20 -8.30
C ILE A 148 18.37 -1.50 -9.39
N LEU A 149 17.93 -2.01 -10.54
CA LEU A 149 18.83 -2.29 -11.65
C LEU A 149 19.35 -1.01 -12.33
N GLY A 150 18.51 0.03 -12.44
CA GLY A 150 18.93 1.35 -12.92
C GLY A 150 20.03 1.95 -12.04
N ALA A 151 19.84 1.92 -10.72
CA ALA A 151 20.86 2.33 -9.77
C ALA A 151 22.13 1.46 -9.86
N LEU A 152 22.01 0.15 -10.09
CA LEU A 152 23.17 -0.73 -10.31
C LEU A 152 23.91 -0.40 -11.62
N GLN A 153 23.19 -0.03 -12.70
CA GLN A 153 23.77 0.39 -13.98
C GLN A 153 24.48 1.75 -13.87
N GLU A 154 24.00 2.66 -13.02
CA GLU A 154 24.71 3.91 -12.69
C GLU A 154 26.05 3.62 -11.99
N HIS A 155 26.09 2.60 -11.12
CA HIS A 155 27.32 2.17 -10.45
C HIS A 155 28.25 1.33 -11.37
N PHE A 156 27.68 0.62 -12.34
CA PHE A 156 28.42 -0.21 -13.30
C PHE A 156 27.95 0.06 -14.75
N PRO A 157 28.47 1.12 -15.41
CA PRO A 157 28.03 1.54 -16.74
C PRO A 157 28.28 0.54 -17.87
N THR A 158 29.06 -0.52 -17.61
CA THR A 158 29.38 -1.59 -18.56
C THR A 158 28.34 -2.70 -18.58
N LEU A 159 27.29 -2.64 -17.76
CA LEU A 159 26.22 -3.64 -17.73
C LEU A 159 25.26 -3.47 -18.92
N PRO A 160 24.89 -4.56 -19.63
CA PRO A 160 23.87 -4.49 -20.66
C PRO A 160 22.49 -4.16 -20.07
N ALA A 161 21.66 -3.47 -20.84
CA ALA A 161 20.28 -3.22 -20.47
C ALA A 161 19.50 -4.55 -20.41
N VAL A 162 18.84 -4.82 -19.28
CA VAL A 162 17.98 -6.00 -19.09
C VAL A 162 16.53 -5.59 -19.39
N GLY A 163 15.86 -6.35 -20.26
CA GLY A 163 14.45 -6.11 -20.59
C GLY A 163 13.51 -6.47 -19.43
N PRO A 164 12.32 -5.85 -19.35
CA PRO A 164 11.36 -6.04 -18.25
C PRO A 164 10.84 -7.49 -18.14
N GLU A 165 10.81 -8.24 -19.25
CA GLU A 165 10.38 -9.64 -19.27
C GLU A 165 11.34 -10.55 -18.48
N ARG A 166 12.66 -10.31 -18.58
CA ARG A 166 13.66 -11.09 -17.84
C ARG A 166 13.78 -10.67 -16.38
N LEU A 167 13.46 -9.42 -16.07
CA LEU A 167 13.35 -8.91 -14.70
C LEU A 167 12.19 -9.56 -13.92
N ALA A 168 11.11 -9.95 -14.60
CA ALA A 168 10.00 -10.66 -13.98
C ALA A 168 10.34 -12.11 -13.61
N GLU A 169 11.25 -12.75 -14.37
CA GLU A 169 11.69 -14.14 -14.12
C GLU A 169 12.68 -14.24 -12.94
N MET A 170 13.40 -13.15 -12.64
CA MET A 170 14.42 -13.11 -11.60
C MET A 170 13.81 -12.82 -10.22
N ARG A 171 13.61 -13.90 -9.45
CA ARG A 171 12.96 -13.83 -8.12
C ARG A 171 13.87 -13.52 -6.93
N THR A 172 15.20 -13.66 -7.05
CA THR A 172 16.12 -13.48 -5.92
C THR A 172 17.29 -12.57 -6.31
N LEU A 173 18.03 -12.06 -5.32
CA LEU A 173 19.23 -11.26 -5.55
C LEU A 173 20.37 -12.09 -6.16
N ASP A 174 20.45 -13.37 -5.84
CA ASP A 174 21.38 -14.29 -6.49
C ASP A 174 21.07 -14.44 -7.99
N HIS A 175 19.80 -14.50 -8.39
CA HIS A 175 19.44 -14.51 -9.82
C HIS A 175 19.88 -13.21 -10.54
N ILE A 176 19.78 -12.05 -9.88
CA ILE A 176 20.29 -10.78 -10.44
C ILE A 176 21.82 -10.81 -10.54
N THR A 177 22.50 -11.27 -9.49
CA THR A 177 23.96 -11.30 -9.42
C THR A 177 24.55 -12.26 -10.46
N ASP A 178 23.99 -13.46 -10.60
CA ASP A 178 24.40 -14.47 -11.58
C ASP A 178 24.16 -13.99 -13.02
N HIS A 179 23.05 -13.31 -13.27
CA HIS A 179 22.75 -12.75 -14.59
C HIS A 179 23.75 -11.66 -14.98
N VAL A 180 24.04 -10.75 -14.04
CA VAL A 180 25.03 -9.68 -14.23
C VAL A 180 26.43 -10.27 -14.46
N LEU A 181 26.83 -11.27 -13.67
CA LEU A 181 28.14 -11.90 -13.79
C LEU A 181 28.28 -12.69 -15.11
N THR A 182 27.22 -13.39 -15.52
CA THR A 182 27.18 -14.12 -16.81
C THR A 182 27.26 -13.15 -18.00
N SER A 183 26.64 -11.98 -17.87
CA SER A 183 26.69 -10.92 -18.90
C SER A 183 28.06 -10.25 -19.00
N LEU A 184 28.82 -10.23 -17.90
CA LEU A 184 30.19 -9.69 -17.85
C LEU A 184 31.28 -10.71 -18.26
N THR A 185 30.99 -12.02 -18.20
CA THR A 185 31.97 -13.09 -18.41
C THR A 185 31.69 -14.01 -19.60
N GLY A 186 30.54 -13.88 -20.25
CA GLY A 186 30.14 -14.73 -21.38
C GLY A 186 30.94 -14.45 -22.66
N PRO A 187 31.33 -15.48 -23.44
CA PRO A 187 31.85 -15.27 -24.78
C PRO A 187 30.74 -14.71 -25.67
N ILE A 188 31.07 -13.67 -26.46
CA ILE A 188 30.21 -13.19 -27.55
C ILE A 188 30.18 -14.30 -28.62
N GLY A 189 29.19 -15.19 -28.52
CA GLY A 189 28.93 -16.30 -29.44
C GLY A 189 27.50 -16.23 -29.98
N PRO A 190 27.25 -16.72 -31.21
CA PRO A 190 26.05 -16.41 -31.97
C PRO A 190 24.80 -17.05 -31.33
N SER A 191 23.78 -16.23 -31.13
CA SER A 191 22.43 -16.69 -30.79
C SER A 191 21.87 -17.51 -31.97
N ALA A 192 21.72 -18.82 -31.78
CA ALA A 192 21.07 -19.72 -32.72
C ALA A 192 19.85 -20.35 -32.05
N GLY A 193 18.69 -19.80 -32.39
CA GLY A 193 17.37 -20.21 -31.95
C GLY A 193 16.34 -19.26 -32.54
N ALA A 194 16.31 -19.19 -33.87
CA ALA A 194 15.36 -18.40 -34.63
C ALA A 194 13.93 -18.90 -34.36
N LEU A 195 13.21 -18.17 -33.50
CA LEU A 195 11.82 -17.85 -33.76
C LEU A 195 11.85 -16.52 -34.50
N ASP A 196 11.06 -16.42 -35.57
CA ASP A 196 11.01 -15.25 -36.44
C ASP A 196 11.04 -13.96 -35.62
N PRO A 197 11.86 -12.97 -36.01
CA PRO A 197 11.84 -11.69 -35.34
C PRO A 197 10.45 -11.12 -35.55
N VAL A 198 9.64 -11.13 -34.50
CA VAL A 198 8.75 -10.00 -34.28
C VAL A 198 9.74 -8.85 -34.15
N THR A 199 9.96 -8.14 -35.25
CA THR A 199 10.62 -6.85 -35.27
C THR A 199 10.14 -6.16 -34.01
N PRO A 200 11.00 -5.88 -33.03
CA PRO A 200 10.62 -4.96 -31.98
C PRO A 200 10.17 -3.75 -32.78
N ALA A 201 8.87 -3.43 -32.74
CA ALA A 201 8.45 -2.10 -33.13
C ALA A 201 9.47 -1.23 -32.44
N ALA A 202 10.30 -0.55 -33.24
CA ALA A 202 11.42 0.20 -32.73
C ALA A 202 10.88 0.89 -31.48
N ALA A 203 11.61 0.82 -30.38
CA ALA A 203 11.47 1.86 -29.40
C ALA A 203 11.75 3.14 -30.20
N GLU A 204 10.70 3.67 -30.81
CA GLU A 204 10.63 5.01 -31.33
C GLU A 204 11.09 5.75 -30.09
N SER A 205 12.29 6.32 -30.19
CA SER A 205 12.72 7.38 -29.30
C SER A 205 11.47 8.22 -29.11
N LEU A 206 10.86 8.14 -27.94
CA LEU A 206 9.67 8.92 -27.62
C LEU A 206 10.11 10.33 -27.96
N ASP A 207 9.56 10.87 -29.05
CA ASP A 207 9.86 12.23 -29.45
C ASP A 207 9.58 13.05 -28.19
N ALA A 208 10.60 13.73 -27.67
CA ALA A 208 10.49 14.43 -26.40
C ALA A 208 9.41 15.53 -26.44
N GLY A 209 8.83 15.79 -27.62
CA GLY A 209 7.67 16.64 -27.86
C GLY A 209 6.34 15.93 -28.18
N ALA A 210 6.27 14.60 -28.30
CA ALA A 210 5.01 13.91 -28.54
C ALA A 210 4.19 13.81 -27.23
N PRO A 211 2.90 14.22 -27.24
CA PRO A 211 2.07 14.13 -26.04
C PRO A 211 1.91 12.67 -25.63
N LEU A 212 2.22 12.37 -24.36
CA LEU A 212 1.98 11.05 -23.79
C LEU A 212 0.50 10.67 -23.99
N PRO A 213 0.20 9.44 -24.46
CA PRO A 213 -1.18 9.01 -24.66
C PRO A 213 -1.91 8.98 -23.31
N ARG A 214 -2.81 9.94 -23.10
CA ARG A 214 -3.66 9.98 -21.90
C ARG A 214 -4.88 9.09 -22.13
N ARG A 215 -5.07 8.08 -21.28
CA ARG A 215 -6.32 7.32 -21.23
C ARG A 215 -7.11 7.77 -20.02
N ARG A 216 -8.23 8.45 -20.25
CA ARG A 216 -9.17 8.77 -19.18
C ARG A 216 -9.88 7.48 -18.76
N VAL A 217 -10.15 7.38 -17.46
CA VAL A 217 -11.07 6.38 -16.94
C VAL A 217 -12.47 6.88 -17.25
N GLU A 218 -13.27 6.06 -17.91
CA GLU A 218 -14.61 6.43 -18.37
C GLU A 218 -15.65 5.50 -17.75
N LEU A 219 -16.80 6.07 -17.40
CA LEU A 219 -17.97 5.31 -16.96
C LEU A 219 -18.72 4.81 -18.21
N VAL A 220 -18.94 3.50 -18.28
CA VAL A 220 -19.57 2.85 -19.42
C VAL A 220 -20.72 1.96 -18.99
N ALA A 221 -21.80 1.96 -19.77
CA ALA A 221 -22.93 1.08 -19.51
C ALA A 221 -22.52 -0.38 -19.77
N THR A 222 -22.97 -1.29 -18.93
CA THR A 222 -22.73 -2.73 -19.08
C THR A 222 -23.99 -3.45 -19.53
N ALA A 223 -23.82 -4.67 -20.04
CA ALA A 223 -24.95 -5.55 -20.33
C ALA A 223 -25.72 -5.87 -19.04
N PRO A 224 -27.00 -6.29 -19.14
CA PRO A 224 -27.72 -6.87 -18.00
C PRO A 224 -26.97 -8.05 -17.38
N VAL A 225 -27.31 -8.41 -16.14
CA VAL A 225 -26.77 -9.59 -15.48
C VAL A 225 -27.09 -10.84 -16.30
N ASP A 226 -26.08 -11.67 -16.55
CA ASP A 226 -26.27 -13.00 -17.12
C ASP A 226 -26.53 -13.96 -15.97
N VAL A 227 -27.82 -14.13 -15.63
CA VAL A 227 -28.25 -14.85 -14.43
C VAL A 227 -28.01 -16.35 -14.62
N LEU A 228 -27.23 -16.96 -13.73
CA LEU A 228 -27.04 -18.40 -13.70
C LEU A 228 -28.36 -19.13 -13.44
N ASP A 229 -28.65 -20.14 -14.27
CA ASP A 229 -29.87 -20.96 -14.17
C ASP A 229 -29.89 -21.82 -12.90
N ASP A 230 -28.73 -22.37 -12.53
CA ASP A 230 -28.54 -23.15 -11.30
C ASP A 230 -28.16 -22.23 -10.13
N ALA A 231 -28.53 -22.63 -8.91
CA ALA A 231 -28.11 -21.92 -7.70
C ALA A 231 -26.57 -22.02 -7.58
N PRO A 232 -25.83 -20.89 -7.62
CA PRO A 232 -24.37 -20.92 -7.59
C PRO A 232 -23.82 -21.22 -6.18
N PHE A 233 -24.62 -21.01 -5.15
CA PHE A 233 -24.29 -21.31 -3.76
C PHE A 233 -24.74 -22.73 -3.40
N GLY A 234 -24.02 -23.36 -2.47
CA GLY A 234 -24.32 -24.72 -2.01
C GLY A 234 -25.65 -24.83 -1.24
N SER A 235 -25.97 -26.03 -0.77
CA SER A 235 -27.16 -26.24 0.09
C SER A 235 -26.99 -25.57 1.45
N ASP A 236 -28.04 -24.90 1.92
CA ASP A 236 -28.08 -24.18 3.20
C ASP A 236 -26.97 -23.12 3.38
N PRO A 237 -26.81 -22.17 2.43
CA PRO A 237 -25.67 -21.25 2.42
C PRO A 237 -25.73 -20.27 3.60
N VAL A 238 -24.58 -19.84 4.09
CA VAL A 238 -24.48 -18.90 5.22
C VAL A 238 -24.04 -17.53 4.73
N ALA A 239 -24.84 -16.50 5.04
CA ALA A 239 -24.51 -15.11 4.75
C ALA A 239 -24.16 -14.35 6.03
N VAL A 240 -23.01 -13.68 6.03
CA VAL A 240 -22.63 -12.70 7.06
C VAL A 240 -22.84 -11.31 6.49
N VAL A 241 -23.85 -10.60 6.99
CA VAL A 241 -24.17 -9.22 6.61
C VAL A 241 -23.54 -8.28 7.62
N VAL A 242 -22.61 -7.45 7.16
CA VAL A 242 -21.91 -6.47 7.98
C VAL A 242 -22.49 -5.08 7.70
N ASP A 243 -23.09 -4.48 8.72
CA ASP A 243 -23.56 -3.10 8.72
C ASP A 243 -22.45 -2.18 9.21
N ALA A 244 -21.80 -1.50 8.27
CA ALA A 244 -20.87 -0.41 8.54
C ALA A 244 -21.52 0.96 8.22
N SER A 245 -22.85 1.06 8.11
CA SER A 245 -23.55 2.32 7.88
C SER A 245 -23.74 3.13 9.16
N ALA A 246 -24.03 4.43 9.02
CA ALA A 246 -24.36 5.28 10.15
C ALA A 246 -25.68 4.85 10.81
N THR A 247 -25.70 4.85 12.15
CA THR A 247 -26.77 4.27 12.96
C THR A 247 -28.18 4.65 12.49
N GLY A 248 -28.92 3.66 11.94
CA GLY A 248 -30.35 3.77 11.61
C GLY A 248 -30.69 4.30 10.22
N THR A 249 -29.72 4.79 9.45
CA THR A 249 -29.95 5.31 8.09
C THR A 249 -30.33 4.21 7.09
N ASP A 250 -29.71 3.04 7.20
CA ASP A 250 -29.95 1.91 6.28
C ASP A 250 -30.70 0.74 6.93
N ALA A 251 -31.44 0.95 8.02
CA ALA A 251 -32.20 -0.11 8.68
C ALA A 251 -33.21 -0.81 7.74
N ALA A 252 -33.87 -0.04 6.86
CA ALA A 252 -34.78 -0.58 5.86
C ALA A 252 -34.04 -1.40 4.78
N THR A 253 -32.84 -0.97 4.40
CA THR A 253 -31.97 -1.68 3.44
C THR A 253 -31.51 -3.01 4.01
N LEU A 254 -31.07 -3.04 5.26
CA LEU A 254 -30.68 -4.27 5.95
C LEU A 254 -31.85 -5.24 6.10
N ALA A 255 -33.04 -4.75 6.46
CA ALA A 255 -34.23 -5.59 6.55
C ALA A 255 -34.61 -6.20 5.19
N ALA A 256 -34.54 -5.42 4.11
CA ALA A 256 -34.80 -5.91 2.76
C ALA A 256 -33.76 -6.94 2.30
N LEU A 257 -32.48 -6.72 2.61
CA LEU A 257 -31.41 -7.69 2.31
C LEU A 257 -31.61 -9.00 3.08
N ASP A 258 -31.97 -8.93 4.36
CA ASP A 258 -32.26 -10.10 5.20
C ASP A 258 -33.44 -10.91 4.63
N GLU A 259 -34.56 -10.25 4.32
CA GLU A 259 -35.75 -10.89 3.75
C GLU A 259 -35.44 -11.60 2.42
N GLU A 260 -34.73 -10.92 1.52
CA GLU A 260 -34.36 -11.45 0.20
C GLU A 260 -33.36 -12.62 0.32
N LEU A 261 -32.34 -12.52 1.17
CA LEU A 261 -31.38 -13.60 1.43
C LEU A 261 -32.04 -14.83 2.03
N VAL A 262 -32.89 -14.65 3.05
CA VAL A 262 -33.67 -15.74 3.64
C VAL A 262 -34.62 -16.36 2.60
N GLY A 263 -35.23 -15.54 1.75
CA GLY A 263 -36.05 -15.99 0.63
C GLY A 263 -35.30 -16.87 -0.38
N ARG A 264 -33.97 -16.70 -0.52
CA ARG A 264 -33.07 -17.55 -1.31
C ARG A 264 -32.49 -18.75 -0.54
N GLY A 265 -32.88 -18.95 0.72
CA GLY A 265 -32.45 -20.06 1.55
C GLY A 265 -31.16 -19.83 2.33
N PHE A 266 -30.67 -18.59 2.42
CA PHE A 266 -29.51 -18.29 3.27
C PHE A 266 -29.88 -18.32 4.75
N THR A 267 -28.98 -18.88 5.56
CA THR A 267 -28.93 -18.55 6.99
C THR A 267 -28.17 -17.24 7.14
N VAL A 268 -28.88 -16.18 7.55
CA VAL A 268 -28.32 -14.83 7.65
C VAL A 268 -27.84 -14.53 9.06
N ARG A 269 -26.64 -13.95 9.17
CA ARG A 269 -26.06 -13.41 10.41
C ARG A 269 -25.71 -11.96 10.18
N THR A 270 -26.41 -11.06 10.86
CA THR A 270 -26.17 -9.63 10.75
C THR A 270 -25.31 -9.15 11.93
N VAL A 271 -24.22 -8.47 11.63
CA VAL A 271 -23.36 -7.79 12.60
C VAL A 271 -23.32 -6.30 12.29
N ARG A 272 -23.51 -5.47 13.30
CA ARG A 272 -23.30 -4.04 13.21
C ARG A 272 -21.95 -3.69 13.79
N LEU A 273 -21.14 -2.97 13.03
CA LEU A 273 -19.86 -2.46 13.52
C LEU A 273 -20.10 -1.30 14.50
N PRO A 274 -19.23 -1.15 15.51
CA PRO A 274 -19.32 -0.04 16.44
C PRO A 274 -19.28 1.30 15.69
N ALA A 275 -20.22 2.18 16.01
CA ALA A 275 -20.12 3.57 15.60
C ALA A 275 -18.95 4.19 16.37
N GLY A 276 -17.98 4.77 15.67
CA GLY A 276 -16.95 5.59 16.32
C GLY A 276 -17.59 6.74 17.09
N PRO A 277 -16.86 7.37 18.03
CA PRO A 277 -17.35 8.60 18.66
C PRO A 277 -17.74 9.61 17.56
N PRO A 278 -18.85 10.34 17.70
CA PRO A 278 -19.21 11.37 16.74
C PRO A 278 -18.03 12.32 16.61
N ALA A 279 -17.59 12.61 15.38
CA ALA A 279 -16.55 13.59 15.14
C ALA A 279 -16.90 14.85 15.95
N ALA A 280 -15.97 15.30 16.79
CA ALA A 280 -16.20 16.50 17.59
C ALA A 280 -16.66 17.60 16.64
N ALA A 281 -17.80 18.22 16.94
CA ALA A 281 -18.30 19.38 16.18
C ALA A 281 -17.31 20.53 16.40
N GLY A 282 -16.24 20.55 15.60
CA GLY A 282 -15.18 21.54 15.63
C GLY A 282 -15.68 22.87 15.07
N GLY A 283 -16.61 23.49 15.76
CA GLY A 283 -16.87 24.92 15.64
C GLY A 283 -15.78 25.68 16.38
N THR A 284 -14.59 25.78 15.80
CA THR A 284 -13.59 26.73 16.27
C THR A 284 -13.82 28.03 15.51
N GLU A 285 -14.35 29.06 16.19
CA GLU A 285 -14.31 30.42 15.66
C GLU A 285 -12.86 30.78 15.28
N PRO A 286 -12.63 31.54 14.20
CA PRO A 286 -11.30 31.95 13.81
C PRO A 286 -10.78 32.98 14.82
N GLY A 287 -10.15 32.52 15.89
CA GLY A 287 -9.67 33.40 16.95
C GLY A 287 -9.04 32.67 18.13
N THR A 288 -7.86 32.08 17.92
CA THR A 288 -6.65 32.19 18.78
C THR A 288 -5.57 31.26 18.21
N ASP A 289 -4.34 31.77 18.07
CA ASP A 289 -3.13 31.12 17.53
C ASP A 289 -2.60 29.92 18.36
N THR A 290 -3.45 28.96 18.67
CA THR A 290 -3.03 27.61 19.04
C THR A 290 -3.64 26.68 18.01
N ALA A 291 -2.97 26.53 16.87
CA ALA A 291 -3.30 25.52 15.90
C ALA A 291 -3.09 24.15 16.56
N GLU A 292 -4.15 23.59 17.15
CA GLU A 292 -4.19 22.17 17.47
C GLU A 292 -4.00 21.43 16.13
N GLU A 293 -3.00 20.54 16.07
CA GLU A 293 -2.83 19.68 14.90
C GLU A 293 -4.14 18.93 14.65
N PRO A 294 -4.65 18.88 13.40
CA PRO A 294 -5.83 18.09 13.11
C PRO A 294 -5.52 16.63 13.47
N ALA A 295 -6.25 16.09 14.46
CA ALA A 295 -6.09 14.73 14.96
C ALA A 295 -6.20 13.71 13.82
N ASP A 296 -5.43 12.61 13.88
CA ASP A 296 -5.54 11.56 12.88
C ASP A 296 -6.98 11.00 12.94
N PRO A 297 -7.70 10.92 11.81
CA PRO A 297 -9.01 10.29 11.74
C PRO A 297 -9.13 8.94 12.45
N LEU A 298 -8.04 8.18 12.54
CA LEU A 298 -7.97 6.87 13.16
C LEU A 298 -7.59 6.88 14.65
N ASP A 299 -7.19 8.01 15.24
CA ASP A 299 -6.77 8.07 16.65
C ASP A 299 -7.89 7.64 17.61
N GLU A 300 -9.14 7.97 17.31
CA GLU A 300 -10.32 7.57 18.09
C GLU A 300 -11.10 6.41 17.45
N TRP A 301 -10.55 5.76 16.42
CA TRP A 301 -11.16 4.60 15.80
C TRP A 301 -10.83 3.34 16.60
N ASP A 302 -11.86 2.72 17.19
CA ASP A 302 -11.71 1.51 18.00
C ASP A 302 -11.62 0.25 17.11
N ALA A 303 -10.43 0.04 16.53
CA ALA A 303 -10.13 -1.15 15.73
C ALA A 303 -10.35 -2.45 16.52
N ALA A 304 -10.12 -2.45 17.84
CA ALA A 304 -10.28 -3.64 18.68
C ALA A 304 -11.76 -4.02 18.83
N ALA A 305 -12.65 -3.05 18.99
CA ALA A 305 -14.09 -3.32 19.01
C ALA A 305 -14.61 -3.82 17.66
N VAL A 306 -14.11 -3.29 16.54
CA VAL A 306 -14.43 -3.79 15.19
C VAL A 306 -13.94 -5.22 15.01
N GLU A 307 -12.68 -5.51 15.34
CA GLU A 307 -12.08 -6.85 15.31
C GLU A 307 -12.86 -7.84 16.18
N SER A 308 -13.28 -7.43 17.38
CA SER A 308 -14.08 -8.25 18.29
C SER A 308 -15.44 -8.60 17.69
N ALA A 309 -16.18 -7.60 17.18
CA ALA A 309 -17.47 -7.82 16.54
C ALA A 309 -17.38 -8.76 15.33
N LEU A 310 -16.32 -8.61 14.52
CA LEU A 310 -16.07 -9.48 13.37
C LEU A 310 -15.66 -10.88 13.79
N THR A 311 -14.83 -11.02 14.83
CA THR A 311 -14.44 -12.32 15.38
C THR A 311 -15.67 -13.08 15.90
N ASP A 312 -16.60 -12.41 16.56
CA ASP A 312 -17.84 -13.03 17.02
C ASP A 312 -18.76 -13.42 15.86
N ALA A 313 -18.84 -12.58 14.82
CA ALA A 313 -19.67 -12.83 13.65
C ALA A 313 -19.17 -14.01 12.80
N PHE A 314 -17.87 -14.04 12.51
CA PHE A 314 -17.22 -15.05 11.66
C PHE A 314 -16.72 -16.27 12.43
N GLY A 315 -16.31 -16.14 13.69
CA GLY A 315 -15.83 -17.26 14.51
C GLY A 315 -16.94 -18.24 14.91
N ALA A 316 -18.18 -17.79 14.90
CA ALA A 316 -19.35 -18.64 15.13
C ALA A 316 -19.76 -19.49 13.90
N VAL A 317 -19.10 -19.30 12.75
CA VAL A 317 -19.36 -20.06 11.53
C VAL A 317 -18.09 -20.74 11.03
N GLU A 318 -18.15 -22.05 10.77
CA GLU A 318 -17.00 -22.77 10.21
C GLU A 318 -16.69 -22.27 8.78
N THR A 319 -17.75 -21.99 8.02
CA THR A 319 -17.71 -21.45 6.66
C THR A 319 -18.78 -20.39 6.49
N ALA A 320 -18.49 -19.38 5.67
CA ALA A 320 -19.48 -18.43 5.17
C ALA A 320 -19.49 -18.51 3.65
N ASP A 321 -20.65 -18.52 3.02
CA ASP A 321 -20.81 -18.55 1.56
C ASP A 321 -20.90 -17.14 0.99
N LEU A 322 -21.35 -16.17 1.80
CA LEU A 322 -21.46 -14.77 1.43
C LEU A 322 -20.99 -13.90 2.60
N CYS A 323 -20.11 -12.95 2.32
CA CYS A 323 -19.93 -11.75 3.13
C CYS A 323 -20.48 -10.56 2.34
N LEU A 324 -21.48 -9.89 2.91
CA LEU A 324 -22.07 -8.68 2.35
C LEU A 324 -21.77 -7.52 3.29
N LEU A 325 -21.01 -6.54 2.82
CA LEU A 325 -20.66 -5.34 3.58
C LEU A 325 -21.44 -4.14 3.05
N LEU A 326 -22.33 -3.58 3.87
CA LEU A 326 -23.00 -2.32 3.57
C LEU A 326 -22.18 -1.16 4.14
N VAL A 327 -21.73 -0.25 3.27
CA VAL A 327 -20.89 0.90 3.63
C VAL A 327 -21.63 2.19 3.36
N GLY A 328 -21.75 3.03 4.38
CA GLY A 328 -22.36 4.36 4.26
C GLY A 328 -21.76 5.33 5.27
N THR A 329 -21.72 6.62 4.91
CA THR A 329 -21.36 7.71 5.82
C THR A 329 -22.62 8.40 6.34
N PRO A 330 -22.61 8.99 7.54
CA PRO A 330 -23.73 9.81 7.99
C PRO A 330 -23.98 10.95 7.00
N ALA A 331 -25.24 11.17 6.63
CA ALA A 331 -25.62 12.36 5.86
C ALA A 331 -25.57 13.58 6.79
N GLY A 332 -24.55 14.42 6.66
CA GLY A 332 -24.39 15.63 7.44
C GLY A 332 -23.72 16.75 6.61
N PRO A 333 -24.10 18.02 6.81
CA PRO A 333 -23.55 19.16 6.07
C PRO A 333 -22.13 19.56 6.50
N ASP A 334 -21.58 18.97 7.56
CA ASP A 334 -20.25 19.30 8.07
C ASP A 334 -19.17 18.54 7.28
N GLU A 335 -18.53 19.22 6.33
CA GLU A 335 -17.50 18.64 5.46
C GLU A 335 -16.31 18.03 6.23
N GLY A 336 -16.02 18.53 7.44
CA GLY A 336 -14.91 18.05 8.28
C GLY A 336 -15.15 16.69 8.94
N SER A 337 -16.38 16.36 9.34
CA SER A 337 -16.71 15.06 9.95
C SER A 337 -16.79 13.93 8.92
N GLY A 338 -17.21 14.27 7.69
CA GLY A 338 -17.35 13.30 6.59
C GLY A 338 -16.04 12.62 6.18
N TRP A 339 -14.90 13.32 6.24
CA TRP A 339 -13.58 12.73 5.95
C TRP A 339 -13.19 11.68 6.97
N THR A 340 -13.31 12.03 8.26
CA THR A 340 -12.97 11.12 9.36
C THR A 340 -13.84 9.88 9.32
N ASP A 341 -15.16 10.06 9.17
CA ASP A 341 -16.08 8.93 9.08
C ASP A 341 -15.78 8.08 7.85
N GLY A 342 -15.59 8.68 6.67
CA GLY A 342 -15.25 7.94 5.46
C GLY A 342 -13.96 7.13 5.57
N ILE A 343 -12.90 7.68 6.19
CA ILE A 343 -11.64 6.97 6.45
C ILE A 343 -11.87 5.78 7.39
N ARG A 344 -12.62 5.98 8.49
CA ARG A 344 -12.97 4.89 9.43
C ARG A 344 -13.78 3.80 8.74
N ARG A 345 -14.75 4.14 7.88
CA ARG A 345 -15.53 3.17 7.10
C ARG A 345 -14.66 2.37 6.11
N LEU A 346 -13.67 3.00 5.49
CA LEU A 346 -12.70 2.32 4.63
C LEU A 346 -11.79 1.38 5.43
N ALA A 347 -11.37 1.79 6.63
CA ALA A 347 -10.59 0.95 7.54
C ALA A 347 -11.40 -0.27 8.01
N ASP A 348 -12.68 -0.08 8.36
CA ASP A 348 -13.61 -1.16 8.66
C ASP A 348 -13.67 -2.18 7.52
N ALA A 349 -13.76 -1.72 6.26
CA ALA A 349 -13.84 -2.60 5.10
C ALA A 349 -12.59 -3.51 4.94
N VAL A 350 -11.40 -3.00 5.28
CA VAL A 350 -10.16 -3.80 5.29
C VAL A 350 -10.24 -4.90 6.34
N LEU A 351 -10.71 -4.58 7.55
CA LEU A 351 -10.88 -5.57 8.62
C LEU A 351 -11.95 -6.62 8.27
N VAL A 352 -13.06 -6.19 7.65
CA VAL A 352 -14.11 -7.10 7.17
C VAL A 352 -13.55 -8.07 6.14
N ALA A 353 -12.77 -7.61 5.16
CA ALA A 353 -12.14 -8.47 4.17
C ALA A 353 -11.18 -9.48 4.82
N LYS A 354 -10.34 -9.03 5.76
CA LYS A 354 -9.43 -9.88 6.56
C LYS A 354 -10.17 -11.03 7.25
N HIS A 355 -11.29 -10.74 7.92
CA HIS A 355 -12.07 -11.74 8.65
C HIS A 355 -12.90 -12.65 7.73
N ALA A 356 -13.39 -12.11 6.61
CA ALA A 356 -14.19 -12.87 5.66
C ALA A 356 -13.36 -13.85 4.82
N ALA A 357 -12.10 -13.52 4.50
CA ALA A 357 -11.26 -14.29 3.59
C ALA A 357 -11.16 -15.78 3.96
N GLY A 358 -10.86 -16.10 5.22
CA GLY A 358 -10.72 -17.48 5.68
C GLY A 358 -12.00 -18.33 5.54
N PRO A 359 -13.12 -17.92 6.17
CA PRO A 359 -14.41 -18.63 6.03
C PRO A 359 -14.90 -18.74 4.59
N LEU A 360 -14.75 -17.69 3.77
CA LEU A 360 -15.12 -17.70 2.35
C LEU A 360 -14.24 -18.67 1.56
N ARG A 361 -12.92 -18.67 1.77
CA ARG A 361 -12.00 -19.60 1.10
C ARG A 361 -12.35 -21.06 1.41
N ARG A 362 -12.71 -21.35 2.67
CA ARG A 362 -13.18 -22.70 3.07
C ARG A 362 -14.49 -23.07 2.39
N ALA A 363 -15.42 -22.13 2.22
CA ALA A 363 -16.65 -22.36 1.46
C ALA A 363 -16.37 -22.61 -0.03
N ALA A 364 -15.53 -21.79 -0.67
CA ALA A 364 -15.15 -21.94 -2.07
C ALA A 364 -14.48 -23.29 -2.36
N ALA A 365 -13.74 -23.84 -1.39
CA ALA A 365 -13.11 -25.16 -1.52
C ALA A 365 -14.11 -26.32 -1.67
N ARG A 366 -15.40 -26.10 -1.40
CA ARG A 366 -16.48 -27.08 -1.67
C ARG A 366 -16.82 -27.21 -3.16
N GLY A 367 -16.45 -26.23 -3.98
CA GLY A 367 -16.75 -26.16 -5.40
C GLY A 367 -17.96 -25.30 -5.75
N ASP A 368 -18.69 -24.80 -4.75
CA ASP A 368 -19.76 -23.80 -4.91
C ASP A 368 -19.21 -22.38 -4.86
N ARG A 369 -20.01 -21.39 -5.26
CA ARG A 369 -19.67 -19.96 -5.16
C ARG A 369 -19.56 -19.55 -3.70
N ALA A 370 -18.44 -18.92 -3.35
CA ALA A 370 -18.32 -18.09 -2.16
C ALA A 370 -18.07 -16.65 -2.58
N ALA A 371 -18.75 -15.69 -1.96
CA ALA A 371 -18.81 -14.32 -2.45
C ALA A 371 -18.45 -13.26 -1.39
N PHE A 372 -17.76 -12.23 -1.83
CA PHE A 372 -17.53 -10.99 -1.08
C PHE A 372 -18.15 -9.82 -1.87
N LEU A 373 -19.22 -9.26 -1.34
CA LEU A 373 -19.97 -8.15 -1.95
C LEU A 373 -19.92 -6.92 -1.04
N THR A 374 -19.50 -5.79 -1.58
CA THR A 374 -19.66 -4.49 -0.88
C THR A 374 -20.78 -3.70 -1.54
N ILE A 375 -21.61 -3.02 -0.75
CA ILE A 375 -22.67 -2.15 -1.22
C ILE A 375 -22.42 -0.73 -0.72
N THR A 376 -22.36 0.22 -1.65
CA THR A 376 -22.39 1.67 -1.36
C THR A 376 -23.65 2.31 -1.91
N ARG A 377 -24.02 3.47 -1.36
CA ARG A 377 -25.11 4.29 -1.86
C ARG A 377 -24.62 5.69 -2.25
N LEU A 378 -23.87 5.78 -3.34
CA LEU A 378 -23.29 7.04 -3.84
C LEU A 378 -24.20 7.67 -4.90
N ASP A 379 -23.99 7.35 -6.18
CA ASP A 379 -24.67 7.98 -7.32
C ASP A 379 -25.06 6.99 -8.42
N GLY A 380 -24.96 5.69 -8.13
CA GLY A 380 -25.20 4.62 -9.09
C GLY A 380 -24.16 4.58 -10.23
N GLY A 381 -23.08 5.34 -10.10
CA GLY A 381 -22.03 5.50 -11.08
C GLY A 381 -20.64 5.41 -10.44
N LEU A 382 -20.53 4.72 -9.30
CA LEU A 382 -19.27 4.49 -8.58
C LEU A 382 -18.65 5.82 -8.09
N GLY A 383 -19.47 6.84 -7.83
CA GLY A 383 -19.03 8.18 -7.45
C GLY A 383 -18.56 9.06 -8.62
N LEU A 384 -18.84 8.69 -9.87
CA LEU A 384 -18.35 9.42 -11.06
C LEU A 384 -19.43 10.20 -11.83
N ARG A 385 -20.69 10.17 -11.39
CA ARG A 385 -21.83 10.85 -12.07
C ARG A 385 -22.29 12.11 -11.34
N GLY A 386 -22.25 12.10 -10.01
CA GLY A 386 -22.85 13.13 -9.17
C GLY A 386 -21.97 14.38 -9.00
N PRO A 387 -22.59 15.54 -8.74
CA PRO A 387 -21.86 16.78 -8.43
C PRO A 387 -21.35 16.81 -6.97
N GLU A 388 -21.63 15.76 -6.18
CA GLU A 388 -21.31 15.75 -4.75
C GLU A 388 -19.80 15.92 -4.48
N PRO A 389 -19.41 16.59 -3.40
CA PRO A 389 -18.01 16.72 -3.00
C PRO A 389 -17.28 15.38 -2.90
N ALA A 390 -15.96 15.39 -3.09
CA ALA A 390 -15.13 14.18 -3.02
C ALA A 390 -15.26 13.44 -1.66
N VAL A 391 -15.47 14.18 -0.57
CA VAL A 391 -15.66 13.62 0.78
C VAL A 391 -16.86 12.68 0.86
N GLN A 392 -17.97 13.02 0.21
CA GLN A 392 -19.17 12.19 0.20
C GLN A 392 -19.00 10.93 -0.66
N ARG A 393 -18.00 10.93 -1.55
CA ARG A 393 -17.67 9.82 -2.45
C ARG A 393 -16.50 8.98 -1.96
N LEU A 394 -15.89 9.34 -0.82
CA LEU A 394 -14.67 8.73 -0.32
C LEU A 394 -14.82 7.21 -0.11
N VAL A 395 -15.99 6.77 0.35
CA VAL A 395 -16.27 5.34 0.56
C VAL A 395 -16.32 4.52 -0.74
N GLY A 396 -16.39 5.16 -1.91
CA GLY A 396 -16.20 4.49 -3.21
C GLY A 396 -14.80 3.84 -3.35
N GLY A 397 -13.84 4.25 -2.52
CA GLY A 397 -12.55 3.59 -2.34
C GLY A 397 -12.63 2.14 -1.88
N VAL A 398 -13.78 1.68 -1.36
CA VAL A 398 -14.00 0.28 -0.95
C VAL A 398 -13.82 -0.70 -2.11
N SER A 399 -14.03 -0.25 -3.35
CA SER A 399 -13.74 -1.02 -4.55
C SER A 399 -12.28 -1.49 -4.63
N GLY A 400 -11.34 -0.73 -4.05
CA GLY A 400 -9.95 -1.11 -3.91
C GLY A 400 -9.78 -2.39 -3.10
N VAL A 401 -10.49 -2.50 -1.97
CA VAL A 401 -10.48 -3.70 -1.11
C VAL A 401 -11.04 -4.91 -1.87
N VAL A 402 -12.15 -4.73 -2.60
CA VAL A 402 -12.74 -5.80 -3.43
C VAL A 402 -11.75 -6.27 -4.49
N LYS A 403 -11.09 -5.36 -5.20
CA LYS A 403 -10.07 -5.68 -6.21
C LYS A 403 -8.86 -6.40 -5.62
N THR A 404 -8.42 -5.99 -4.44
CA THR A 404 -7.32 -6.65 -3.72
C THR A 404 -7.71 -8.06 -3.33
N LEU A 405 -8.86 -8.25 -2.67
CA LEU A 405 -9.32 -9.57 -2.27
C LEU A 405 -9.53 -10.50 -3.47
N ALA A 406 -10.08 -10.00 -4.58
CA ALA A 406 -10.24 -10.78 -5.82
C ALA A 406 -8.90 -11.26 -6.41
N ARG A 407 -7.81 -10.52 -6.18
CA ARG A 407 -6.45 -10.89 -6.60
C ARG A 407 -5.80 -11.89 -5.66
N GLU A 408 -6.01 -11.73 -4.36
CA GLU A 408 -5.47 -12.61 -3.33
C GLU A 408 -6.20 -13.96 -3.29
N GLU A 409 -7.51 -13.95 -3.51
CA GLU A 409 -8.42 -15.08 -3.37
C GLU A 409 -9.16 -15.34 -4.69
N THR A 410 -8.42 -15.81 -5.69
CA THR A 410 -8.95 -16.01 -7.06
C THR A 410 -10.14 -16.99 -7.17
N SER A 411 -10.44 -17.77 -6.12
CA SER A 411 -11.61 -18.64 -6.05
C SER A 411 -12.89 -17.94 -5.60
N LEU A 412 -12.80 -16.70 -5.11
CA LEU A 412 -13.96 -15.94 -4.63
C LEU A 412 -14.63 -15.14 -5.75
N PHE A 413 -15.95 -15.04 -5.66
CA PHE A 413 -16.71 -14.06 -6.42
C PHE A 413 -16.68 -12.72 -5.68
N CYS A 414 -16.02 -11.73 -6.24
CA CYS A 414 -15.87 -10.42 -5.62
C CYS A 414 -16.62 -9.35 -6.42
N ARG A 415 -17.41 -8.50 -5.75
CA ARG A 415 -18.10 -7.39 -6.40
C ARG A 415 -18.25 -6.19 -5.47
N ALA A 416 -17.97 -5.01 -6.00
CA ALA A 416 -18.32 -3.72 -5.42
C ALA A 416 -19.53 -3.20 -6.18
N LEU A 417 -20.64 -3.01 -5.47
CA LEU A 417 -21.90 -2.55 -6.00
C LEU A 417 -22.21 -1.16 -5.44
N ASP A 418 -22.38 -0.18 -6.32
CA ASP A 418 -22.86 1.15 -5.96
C ASP A 418 -24.28 1.34 -6.47
N VAL A 419 -25.24 1.57 -5.57
CA VAL A 419 -26.65 1.74 -5.95
C VAL A 419 -27.11 3.15 -5.61
N ASP A 420 -27.66 3.86 -6.59
CA ASP A 420 -28.11 5.24 -6.38
C ASP A 420 -29.07 5.36 -5.18
N PRO A 421 -28.89 6.37 -4.29
CA PRO A 421 -29.75 6.61 -3.13
C PRO A 421 -31.25 6.74 -3.44
N ALA A 422 -31.64 7.10 -4.66
CA ALA A 422 -33.04 7.17 -5.08
C ALA A 422 -33.69 5.79 -5.25
N VAL A 423 -32.90 4.71 -5.36
CA VAL A 423 -33.41 3.34 -5.45
C VAL A 423 -33.96 2.90 -4.09
N ALA A 424 -35.17 2.32 -4.09
CA ALA A 424 -35.82 1.87 -2.87
C ALA A 424 -35.09 0.67 -2.25
N PRO A 425 -35.10 0.51 -0.91
CA PRO A 425 -34.44 -0.59 -0.20
C PRO A 425 -34.74 -2.00 -0.74
N ALA A 426 -36.01 -2.29 -1.06
CA ALA A 426 -36.41 -3.58 -1.62
C ALA A 426 -35.83 -3.83 -3.01
N ASP A 427 -35.79 -2.78 -3.85
CA ASP A 427 -35.20 -2.87 -5.18
C ASP A 427 -33.68 -3.02 -5.12
N LEU A 428 -33.02 -2.33 -4.18
CA LEU A 428 -31.59 -2.49 -3.91
C LEU A 428 -31.26 -3.93 -3.52
N ALA A 429 -32.02 -4.52 -2.58
CA ALA A 429 -31.79 -5.90 -2.16
C ALA A 429 -31.93 -6.89 -3.34
N ARG A 430 -32.96 -6.73 -4.16
CA ARG A 430 -33.16 -7.51 -5.38
C ARG A 430 -32.02 -7.32 -6.39
N ILE A 431 -31.53 -6.09 -6.58
CA ILE A 431 -30.37 -5.79 -7.44
C ILE A 431 -29.14 -6.52 -6.91
N ALA A 432 -28.81 -6.35 -5.63
CA ALA A 432 -27.64 -6.98 -5.00
C ALA A 432 -27.65 -8.50 -5.13
N LEU A 433 -28.80 -9.15 -4.91
CA LEU A 433 -28.93 -10.59 -5.09
C LEU A 433 -28.88 -11.02 -6.56
N THR A 434 -29.35 -10.20 -7.48
CA THR A 434 -29.24 -10.49 -8.92
C THR A 434 -27.76 -10.45 -9.32
N GLU A 435 -27.00 -9.47 -8.85
CA GLU A 435 -25.56 -9.36 -9.07
C GLU A 435 -24.78 -10.57 -8.51
N LEU A 436 -25.18 -11.13 -7.36
CA LEU A 436 -24.59 -12.35 -6.81
C LEU A 436 -24.78 -13.59 -7.68
N TRP A 437 -25.73 -13.57 -8.63
CA TRP A 437 -26.02 -14.64 -9.58
C TRP A 437 -25.40 -14.43 -10.96
N ASP A 438 -24.60 -13.37 -11.13
CA ASP A 438 -24.01 -13.06 -12.42
C ASP A 438 -22.98 -14.12 -12.84
N ALA A 439 -23.04 -14.57 -14.09
CA ALA A 439 -22.04 -15.42 -14.71
C ALA A 439 -20.72 -14.66 -14.95
N ALA A 440 -20.77 -13.33 -15.10
CA ALA A 440 -19.59 -12.50 -15.26
C ALA A 440 -18.85 -12.35 -13.92
N VAL A 441 -17.83 -13.18 -13.69
CA VAL A 441 -17.03 -13.16 -12.45
C VAL A 441 -15.91 -12.11 -12.44
N ASP A 442 -15.54 -11.58 -13.61
CA ASP A 442 -14.45 -10.61 -13.81
C ASP A 442 -14.91 -9.15 -13.72
N LEU A 443 -16.24 -8.92 -13.67
CA LEU A 443 -16.81 -7.60 -13.46
C LEU A 443 -16.86 -7.28 -11.95
N LEU A 444 -15.79 -6.64 -11.47
CA LEU A 444 -15.59 -6.39 -10.04
C LEU A 444 -16.31 -5.14 -9.51
N GLU A 445 -16.64 -4.17 -10.36
CA GLU A 445 -17.22 -2.88 -9.96
C GLU A 445 -18.44 -2.57 -10.81
N VAL A 446 -19.60 -2.41 -10.18
CA VAL A 446 -20.89 -2.14 -10.84
C VAL A 446 -21.59 -0.98 -10.14
N GLY A 447 -21.92 0.07 -10.87
CA GLY A 447 -22.86 1.10 -10.46
C GLY A 447 -24.26 0.81 -11.02
N VAL A 448 -25.32 1.12 -10.29
CA VAL A 448 -26.71 1.02 -10.77
C VAL A 448 -27.44 2.34 -10.52
N ASP A 449 -27.83 3.00 -11.61
CA ASP A 449 -28.55 4.27 -11.57
C ASP A 449 -30.05 4.10 -11.29
N PRO A 450 -30.82 5.19 -11.04
CA PRO A 450 -32.25 5.10 -10.74
C PRO A 450 -33.10 4.49 -11.86
N ALA A 451 -32.60 4.46 -13.10
CA ALA A 451 -33.27 3.82 -14.22
C ALA A 451 -32.99 2.31 -14.29
N GLY A 452 -32.13 1.79 -13.41
CA GLY A 452 -31.67 0.40 -13.40
C GLY A 452 -30.56 0.13 -14.43
N THR A 453 -29.94 1.17 -15.00
CA THR A 453 -28.81 0.99 -15.92
C THR A 453 -27.58 0.61 -15.11
N ARG A 454 -26.91 -0.45 -15.54
CA ARG A 454 -25.64 -0.91 -14.95
C ARG A 454 -24.47 -0.16 -15.59
N TRP A 455 -23.52 0.27 -14.76
CA TRP A 455 -22.35 1.04 -15.14
C TRP A 455 -21.08 0.39 -14.59
N THR A 456 -19.95 0.55 -15.28
CA THR A 456 -18.62 0.17 -14.77
C THR A 456 -17.57 1.15 -15.29
N VAL A 457 -16.35 1.08 -14.79
CA VAL A 457 -15.23 1.93 -15.21
C VAL A 457 -14.28 1.18 -16.14
N ARG A 458 -13.88 1.83 -17.25
CA ARG A 458 -12.87 1.28 -18.16
C ARG A 458 -11.84 2.35 -18.57
N PRO A 459 -10.54 2.00 -18.65
CA PRO A 459 -9.53 2.91 -19.19
C PRO A 459 -9.59 2.94 -20.73
N GLY A 460 -9.88 4.09 -21.35
CA GLY A 460 -9.94 4.23 -22.81
C GLY A 460 -11.30 4.73 -23.30
N PRO A 461 -11.46 4.99 -24.62
CA PRO A 461 -12.54 5.81 -25.18
C PRO A 461 -13.87 5.05 -25.31
N PHE A 462 -14.21 4.26 -24.30
CA PHE A 462 -15.32 3.32 -24.30
C PHE A 462 -16.66 3.97 -23.94
N GLY A 463 -16.65 5.19 -23.41
CA GLY A 463 -17.81 6.04 -23.26
C GLY A 463 -18.34 6.49 -24.62
N ALA A 464 -19.60 6.95 -24.66
CA ALA A 464 -20.15 7.59 -25.84
C ALA A 464 -19.18 8.68 -26.32
N SER A 465 -18.69 8.52 -27.55
CA SER A 465 -17.75 9.38 -28.26
C SER A 465 -17.56 10.76 -27.62
N PRO A 466 -16.35 11.10 -27.16
CA PRO A 466 -16.02 12.46 -26.81
C PRO A 466 -15.83 13.23 -28.11
N ALA A 467 -16.92 13.55 -28.82
CA ALA A 467 -16.92 14.55 -29.89
C ALA A 467 -16.58 15.96 -29.36
N THR A 468 -16.24 16.07 -28.07
CA THR A 468 -15.72 17.24 -27.37
C THR A 468 -14.41 16.98 -26.63
N ALA A 469 -13.74 15.82 -26.77
CA ALA A 469 -12.32 15.74 -26.44
C ALA A 469 -11.58 16.43 -27.58
N THR A 470 -11.56 17.75 -27.52
CA THR A 470 -10.52 18.55 -28.11
C THR A 470 -9.21 17.83 -27.80
N ALA A 471 -8.53 17.44 -28.88
CA ALA A 471 -7.10 17.27 -28.84
C ALA A 471 -6.52 18.43 -28.01
N ASP A 472 -5.60 18.11 -27.11
CA ASP A 472 -4.83 19.05 -26.30
C ASP A 472 -3.98 19.94 -27.24
N ARG A 473 -4.65 20.79 -28.03
CA ARG A 473 -4.07 21.76 -28.97
C ARG A 473 -3.99 23.16 -28.37
N ASP A 474 -4.51 23.38 -27.17
CA ASP A 474 -4.57 24.70 -26.57
C ASP A 474 -3.70 24.83 -25.31
N LEU A 475 -2.42 24.43 -25.42
CA LEU A 475 -1.37 25.12 -24.65
C LEU A 475 -1.14 26.56 -25.18
N GLU A 476 -1.70 26.92 -26.33
CA GLU A 476 -1.61 28.25 -26.94
C GLU A 476 -2.99 28.83 -27.29
N THR A 477 -3.83 29.15 -26.31
CA THR A 477 -4.61 30.41 -26.25
C THR A 477 -5.40 30.44 -24.95
N ALA A 478 -5.70 31.63 -24.46
CA ALA A 478 -6.30 31.88 -23.14
C ALA A 478 -7.80 32.15 -23.28
N SER A 479 -8.61 31.74 -22.30
CA SER A 479 -9.42 32.67 -21.49
C SER A 479 -10.22 31.91 -20.43
N ILE A 480 -10.23 32.51 -19.24
CA ILE A 480 -10.86 32.10 -17.98
C ILE A 480 -12.39 32.20 -18.08
N ASP A 481 -13.14 31.20 -17.60
CA ASP A 481 -14.48 31.43 -17.01
C ASP A 481 -15.05 30.33 -16.07
N ASP A 482 -14.25 29.49 -15.39
CA ASP A 482 -14.80 28.56 -14.37
C ASP A 482 -13.79 28.08 -13.30
N GLY A 483 -12.84 28.93 -12.88
CA GLY A 483 -11.96 28.65 -11.72
C GLY A 483 -10.97 27.49 -11.87
N GLU A 484 -10.97 26.76 -12.99
CA GLU A 484 -10.00 25.70 -13.28
C GLU A 484 -8.67 26.34 -13.73
N VAL A 485 -7.61 26.13 -12.95
CA VAL A 485 -6.25 26.57 -13.32
C VAL A 485 -5.77 25.72 -14.48
N THR A 486 -6.06 26.18 -15.69
CA THR A 486 -5.64 25.51 -16.94
C THR A 486 -4.17 25.77 -17.28
N LYS A 487 -3.54 26.78 -16.64
CA LYS A 487 -2.12 27.12 -16.81
C LYS A 487 -1.54 27.65 -15.50
N LEU A 488 -0.36 27.16 -15.16
CA LEU A 488 0.42 27.65 -14.02
C LEU A 488 1.20 28.91 -14.40
N SER A 489 1.26 29.89 -13.51
CA SER A 489 1.99 31.15 -13.64
C SER A 489 3.03 31.31 -12.53
N PRO A 490 4.05 32.17 -12.71
CA PRO A 490 5.02 32.48 -11.66
C PRO A 490 4.40 33.12 -10.39
N GLN A 491 3.16 33.63 -10.46
CA GLN A 491 2.47 34.23 -9.32
C GLN A 491 1.71 33.18 -8.49
N ASP A 492 1.58 31.97 -9.00
CA ASP A 492 0.79 30.92 -8.37
C ASP A 492 1.60 30.27 -7.24
N THR A 493 0.89 29.87 -6.18
CA THR A 493 1.43 28.98 -5.15
C THR A 493 0.86 27.59 -5.35
N VAL A 494 1.74 26.62 -5.57
CA VAL A 494 1.39 25.20 -5.73
C VAL A 494 1.66 24.47 -4.43
N ILE A 495 0.60 23.96 -3.81
CA ILE A 495 0.72 23.05 -2.67
C ILE A 495 0.97 21.64 -3.21
N VAL A 496 2.06 21.03 -2.78
CA VAL A 496 2.49 19.71 -3.23
C VAL A 496 2.54 18.77 -2.03
N THR A 497 1.69 17.76 -2.02
CA THR A 497 1.70 16.73 -0.98
C THR A 497 2.64 15.57 -1.35
N GLY A 498 3.17 14.86 -0.35
CA GLY A 498 4.09 13.73 -0.57
C GLY A 498 5.57 14.06 -0.40
N GLY A 499 5.89 15.20 0.23
CA GLY A 499 7.24 15.65 0.55
C GLY A 499 8.08 16.08 -0.66
N GLY A 500 9.33 16.45 -0.41
CA GLY A 500 10.28 16.90 -1.44
C GLY A 500 11.18 15.80 -2.02
N ARG A 501 10.76 14.53 -1.95
CA ARG A 501 11.57 13.36 -2.35
C ARG A 501 10.84 12.49 -3.39
N GLY A 502 11.57 11.58 -4.05
CA GLY A 502 11.01 10.62 -5.01
C GLY A 502 10.31 11.26 -6.21
N VAL A 503 9.21 10.63 -6.65
CA VAL A 503 8.41 11.07 -7.81
C VAL A 503 7.93 12.51 -7.66
N THR A 504 7.58 12.92 -6.43
CA THR A 504 7.14 14.29 -6.15
C THR A 504 8.23 15.30 -6.47
N ALA A 505 9.48 15.03 -6.08
CA ALA A 505 10.62 15.89 -6.39
C ALA A 505 10.84 16.03 -7.89
N ASP A 506 10.75 14.92 -8.64
CA ASP A 506 10.95 14.92 -10.08
C ASP A 506 9.84 15.68 -10.81
N CYS A 507 8.59 15.50 -10.40
CA CYS A 507 7.45 16.26 -10.90
C CYS A 507 7.61 17.76 -10.63
N VAL A 508 7.97 18.15 -9.40
CA VAL A 508 8.15 19.56 -9.02
C VAL A 508 9.32 20.19 -9.77
N ARG A 509 10.47 19.52 -9.88
CA ARG A 509 11.61 20.01 -10.68
C ARG A 509 11.21 20.21 -12.14
N ALA A 510 10.50 19.25 -12.72
CA ALA A 510 10.02 19.34 -14.09
C ALA A 510 8.99 20.46 -14.30
N LEU A 511 8.16 20.76 -13.30
CA LEU A 511 7.23 21.90 -13.31
C LEU A 511 7.97 23.23 -13.13
N ALA A 512 8.86 23.32 -12.14
CA ALA A 512 9.65 24.51 -11.82
C ALA A 512 10.57 24.94 -12.98
N ALA A 513 11.13 23.97 -13.72
CA ALA A 513 11.91 24.25 -14.92
C ALA A 513 11.09 24.90 -16.05
N ARG A 514 9.76 24.70 -16.06
CA ARG A 514 8.85 25.27 -17.05
C ARG A 514 8.22 26.57 -16.58
N VAL A 515 7.83 26.63 -15.31
CA VAL A 515 7.18 27.78 -14.68
C VAL A 515 7.80 27.98 -13.29
N PRO A 516 8.48 29.12 -13.05
CA PRO A 516 9.07 29.44 -11.74
C PRO A 516 7.99 29.93 -10.76
N ALA A 517 6.98 29.09 -10.51
CA ALA A 517 5.95 29.31 -9.50
C ALA A 517 6.51 29.08 -8.08
N HIS A 518 5.75 29.48 -7.06
CA HIS A 518 6.09 29.19 -5.68
C HIS A 518 5.57 27.79 -5.30
N PHE A 519 6.45 26.88 -4.87
CA PHE A 519 6.07 25.50 -4.52
C PHE A 519 6.17 25.29 -3.00
N VAL A 520 5.07 24.90 -2.37
CA VAL A 520 5.02 24.53 -0.95
C VAL A 520 4.98 23.00 -0.86
N LEU A 521 6.07 22.40 -0.38
CA LEU A 521 6.21 20.95 -0.26
C LEU A 521 5.78 20.50 1.13
N LEU A 522 4.73 19.68 1.20
CA LEU A 522 4.18 19.14 2.44
C LEU A 522 4.54 17.66 2.58
N GLY A 523 5.20 17.28 3.68
CA GLY A 523 5.55 15.91 3.99
C GLY A 523 5.58 15.67 5.51
N ARG A 524 5.45 14.41 5.92
CA ARG A 524 5.52 13.98 7.33
C ARG A 524 6.95 13.84 7.86
N THR A 525 7.92 13.71 6.96
CA THR A 525 9.33 13.61 7.32
C THR A 525 9.81 14.98 7.76
N GLU A 526 10.41 15.06 8.95
CA GLU A 526 11.07 16.29 9.41
C GLU A 526 12.06 16.75 8.35
N ALA A 527 12.08 18.06 8.10
CA ALA A 527 13.06 18.64 7.22
C ALA A 527 14.46 18.48 7.84
N ASP A 528 15.42 18.05 7.03
CA ASP A 528 16.82 18.09 7.43
C ASP A 528 17.21 19.53 7.78
N ALA A 529 18.20 19.69 8.65
CA ALA A 529 18.71 21.02 9.00
C ALA A 529 19.12 21.79 7.74
N ASP A 530 18.89 23.10 7.74
CA ASP A 530 19.27 23.96 6.63
C ASP A 530 20.73 23.74 6.25
N PRO A 531 21.03 23.56 4.94
CA PRO A 531 22.39 23.37 4.48
C PRO A 531 23.27 24.55 4.87
N ALA A 532 24.57 24.32 5.04
CA ALA A 532 25.48 25.33 5.58
C ALA A 532 25.48 26.65 4.80
N TRP A 533 25.22 26.61 3.49
CA TRP A 533 25.12 27.80 2.64
C TRP A 533 23.86 28.65 2.90
N ALA A 534 22.80 28.06 3.47
CA ALA A 534 21.53 28.74 3.77
C ALA A 534 21.51 29.33 5.20
N GLN A 535 22.37 28.86 6.09
CA GLN A 535 22.36 29.26 7.49
C GLN A 535 22.62 30.76 7.68
N GLY A 536 21.66 31.47 8.29
CA GLY A 536 21.76 32.91 8.56
C GLY A 536 21.59 33.81 7.33
N VAL A 537 21.22 33.25 6.18
CA VAL A 537 20.90 33.99 4.96
C VAL A 537 19.42 34.35 4.97
N ALA A 538 19.10 35.63 4.75
CA ALA A 538 17.70 36.05 4.64
C ALA A 538 17.04 35.47 3.38
N ASP A 539 15.74 35.17 3.42
CA ASP A 539 15.00 34.52 2.33
C ASP A 539 15.23 35.15 0.95
N ALA A 540 15.23 36.49 0.88
CA ALA A 540 15.45 37.24 -0.35
C ALA A 540 16.85 37.03 -0.98
N ALA A 541 17.82 36.53 -0.20
CA ALA A 541 19.19 36.26 -0.62
C ALA A 541 19.50 34.76 -0.78
N LEU A 542 18.59 33.86 -0.36
CA LEU A 542 18.80 32.40 -0.42
C LEU A 542 19.07 31.90 -1.84
N LEU A 543 18.35 32.43 -2.84
CA LEU A 543 18.54 32.04 -4.24
C LEU A 543 19.98 32.35 -4.73
N GLY A 544 20.52 33.50 -4.32
CA GLY A 544 21.89 33.89 -4.67
C GLY A 544 22.93 33.05 -3.94
N ALA A 545 22.69 32.71 -2.67
CA ALA A 545 23.56 31.84 -1.89
C ALA A 545 23.60 30.41 -2.45
N ALA A 546 22.44 29.85 -2.81
CA ALA A 546 22.34 28.53 -3.44
C ALA A 546 23.08 28.49 -4.78
N ALA A 547 22.91 29.52 -5.62
CA ALA A 547 23.60 29.60 -6.91
C ALA A 547 25.13 29.70 -6.77
N ALA A 548 25.62 30.32 -5.69
CA ALA A 548 27.05 30.44 -5.41
C ALA A 548 27.67 29.14 -4.88
N ASP A 549 26.90 28.32 -4.16
CA ASP A 549 27.35 27.01 -3.66
C ASP A 549 27.41 25.95 -4.77
N LEU A 550 26.54 26.07 -5.78
CA LEU A 550 26.47 25.17 -6.94
C LEU A 550 27.52 25.47 -8.03
N ALA A 551 28.18 26.64 -7.98
CA ALA A 551 29.14 27.13 -8.97
C ALA A 551 30.59 26.82 -8.57
#